data_AF-A0A1Z4QPU0-F1
#
_entry.id   AF-A0A1Z4QPU0-F1
#
_cell.length_a   1.000
_cell.length_b   1.000
_cell.length_c   1.000
_cell.angle_alpha   90.00
_cell.angle_beta   90.00
_cell.angle_gamma   90.00
#
_symmetry.space_group_name_H-M   'P 1'
#
loop_
_entity.id
_entity.type
_entity.pdbx_description
1 polymer ?
#
loop_
_entity_poly.entity_id
_entity_poly.type
_entity_poly.pdbx_seq_one_letter_code
_entity_poly.pdbx_strand_id
1 'polypeptide(L)'
;MNYEKPKPRKPDEELQPRQCQHVRFFDCDKPVIRVIYECWHCKQGLLSEVEGLSPEQIEIPCPTCGRAAIRLMPKKVLSTTAIPSPWG
;
A
#
# COMPACT_ATOMS: atom_id res chain seq x y z
N MET A 1 -17.34 -3.16 -46.30
CA MET A 1 -16.88 -3.15 -44.89
C MET A 1 -17.88 -3.95 -44.09
N ASN A 2 -17.48 -5.11 -43.55
CA ASN A 2 -18.35 -5.91 -42.68
C ASN A 2 -18.24 -5.38 -41.25
N TYR A 3 -19.37 -4.98 -40.67
CA TYR A 3 -19.43 -4.49 -39.30
C TYR A 3 -19.78 -5.67 -38.39
N GLU A 4 -18.80 -6.20 -37.65
CA GLU A 4 -19.08 -7.19 -36.62
C GLU A 4 -19.71 -6.52 -35.40
N LYS A 5 -20.88 -6.99 -34.98
CA LYS A 5 -21.53 -6.51 -33.76
C LYS A 5 -20.71 -6.95 -32.54
N PRO A 6 -20.40 -6.06 -31.58
CA PRO A 6 -19.69 -6.43 -30.38
C PRO A 6 -20.50 -7.46 -29.59
N LYS A 7 -19.85 -8.57 -29.24
CA LYS A 7 -20.49 -9.62 -28.42
C LYS A 7 -20.84 -9.03 -27.04
N PRO A 8 -21.99 -9.40 -26.45
CA PRO A 8 -22.35 -8.96 -25.11
C PRO A 8 -21.23 -9.35 -24.14
N ARG A 9 -20.72 -8.38 -23.37
CA ARG A 9 -19.83 -8.66 -22.24
C ARG A 9 -20.60 -9.60 -21.32
N LYS A 10 -20.05 -10.78 -21.03
CA LYS A 10 -20.58 -11.61 -19.94
C LYS A 10 -20.59 -10.74 -18.68
N PRO A 11 -21.62 -10.83 -17.83
CA PRO A 11 -21.58 -10.20 -16.52
C PRO A 11 -20.25 -10.59 -15.87
N ASP A 12 -19.44 -9.61 -15.47
CA ASP A 12 -18.24 -9.90 -14.70
C ASP A 12 -18.70 -10.70 -13.48
N GLU A 13 -18.34 -11.98 -13.45
CA GLU A 13 -18.46 -12.82 -12.26
C GLU A 13 -17.79 -12.02 -11.14
N GLU A 14 -18.51 -11.65 -10.07
CA GLU A 14 -17.91 -10.88 -8.97
C GLU A 14 -16.65 -11.61 -8.50
N LEU A 15 -15.49 -11.06 -8.83
CA LEU A 15 -14.22 -11.66 -8.47
C LEU A 15 -14.17 -11.76 -6.95
N GLN A 16 -13.85 -12.95 -6.43
CA GLN A 16 -13.68 -13.11 -4.99
C GLN A 16 -12.71 -12.04 -4.45
N PRO A 17 -13.01 -11.42 -3.29
CA PRO A 17 -12.15 -10.41 -2.70
C PRO A 17 -10.72 -10.94 -2.56
N ARG A 18 -9.76 -10.27 -3.20
CA ARG A 18 -8.35 -10.65 -3.09
C ARG A 18 -7.85 -10.34 -1.68
N GLN A 19 -6.82 -11.06 -1.24
CA GLN A 19 -6.07 -10.65 -0.06
C GLN A 19 -5.44 -9.27 -0.32
N CYS A 20 -5.94 -8.26 0.36
CA CYS A 20 -5.47 -6.89 0.24
C CYS A 20 -4.49 -6.59 1.36
N GLN A 21 -3.49 -5.75 1.07
CA GLN A 21 -2.67 -5.18 2.11
C GLN A 21 -3.45 -4.08 2.81
N HIS A 22 -3.52 -4.14 4.13
CA HIS A 22 -4.08 -3.04 4.89
C HIS A 22 -3.12 -1.85 4.91
N VAL A 23 -3.65 -0.66 4.61
CA VAL A 23 -2.91 0.61 4.64
C VAL A 23 -3.84 1.71 5.14
N ARG A 24 -3.34 2.58 6.02
CA ARG A 24 -4.05 3.77 6.49
C ARG A 24 -3.09 4.95 6.58
N PHE A 25 -3.50 6.08 6.03
CA PHE A 25 -2.77 7.34 6.07
C PHE A 25 -3.37 8.26 7.13
N PHE A 26 -2.52 8.99 7.82
CA PHE A 26 -2.85 9.97 8.85
C PHE A 26 -2.07 11.25 8.61
N ASP A 27 -2.57 12.37 9.14
CA ASP A 27 -1.90 13.68 9.08
C ASP A 27 -1.59 14.13 7.64
N CYS A 28 -2.45 13.80 6.68
CA CYS A 28 -2.26 14.16 5.27
C CYS A 28 -2.25 15.68 5.01
N ASP A 29 -2.71 16.47 5.98
CA ASP A 29 -2.70 17.93 6.00
C ASP A 29 -1.41 18.53 6.59
N LYS A 30 -0.50 17.69 7.09
CA LYS A 30 0.76 18.09 7.72
C LYS A 30 1.97 17.82 6.81
N PRO A 31 3.12 18.48 7.04
CA PRO A 31 4.34 18.22 6.27
C PRO A 31 4.87 16.79 6.40
N VAL A 32 4.60 16.16 7.54
CA VAL A 32 4.94 14.76 7.84
C VAL A 32 3.66 13.95 7.90
N ILE A 33 3.56 12.96 7.04
CA ILE A 33 2.43 12.03 6.92
C ILE A 33 2.81 10.75 7.66
N ARG A 34 1.88 10.23 8.45
CA ARG A 34 2.03 8.92 9.08
C ARG A 34 1.28 7.87 8.28
N VAL A 35 1.92 6.75 8.00
CA VAL A 35 1.33 5.64 7.26
C VAL A 35 1.45 4.38 8.11
N ILE A 36 0.31 3.74 8.36
CA ILE A 36 0.27 2.43 9.00
C ILE A 36 -0.07 1.38 7.95
N TYR A 37 0.67 0.28 7.92
CA TYR A 37 0.48 -0.83 6.99
C TYR A 37 1.05 -2.13 7.57
N GLU A 38 0.76 -3.27 6.96
CA GLU A 38 1.30 -4.56 7.41
C GLU A 38 2.50 -5.00 6.57
N CYS A 39 3.51 -5.58 7.22
CA CYS A 39 4.47 -6.40 6.52
C CYS A 39 3.82 -7.74 6.15
N TRP A 40 3.63 -8.00 4.86
CA TRP A 40 3.04 -9.25 4.39
C TRP A 40 3.74 -10.52 4.92
N HIS A 41 5.07 -10.44 5.11
CA HIS A 41 5.90 -11.57 5.53
C HIS A 41 5.88 -11.80 7.04
N CYS A 42 5.96 -10.74 7.83
CA CYS A 42 6.02 -10.83 9.30
C CYS A 42 4.63 -10.82 9.95
N LYS A 43 3.59 -10.41 9.21
CA LYS A 43 2.22 -10.22 9.73
C LYS A 43 2.13 -9.22 10.91
N GLN A 44 3.13 -8.34 11.03
CA GLN A 44 3.16 -7.26 12.00
C GLN A 44 2.76 -5.94 11.34
N GLY A 45 2.26 -5.01 12.16
CA GLY A 45 2.05 -3.63 11.74
C GLY A 45 3.38 -2.88 11.62
N LEU A 46 3.40 -1.90 10.74
CA LEU A 46 4.49 -0.95 10.54
C LEU A 46 3.90 0.46 10.56
N LEU A 47 4.57 1.37 11.27
CA LEU A 47 4.29 2.80 11.24
C LEU A 47 5.48 3.50 10.58
N SER A 48 5.23 4.16 9.46
CA SER A 48 6.24 5.00 8.80
C SER A 48 5.85 6.47 8.87
N GLU A 49 6.83 7.32 9.14
CA GLU A 49 6.74 8.75 8.97
C GLU A 49 7.42 9.13 7.66
N VAL A 50 6.71 9.86 6.80
CA VAL A 50 7.20 10.25 5.48
C VAL A 50 6.95 11.72 5.23
N GLU A 51 7.85 12.36 4.48
CA GLU A 51 7.72 13.77 4.09
C GLU A 51 7.31 13.89 2.63
N GLY A 52 6.30 14.73 2.39
CA GLY A 52 5.87 15.14 1.06
C GLY A 52 5.50 13.99 0.12
N LEU A 53 5.30 14.34 -1.16
CA LEU A 53 5.05 13.39 -2.24
C LEU A 53 6.06 13.65 -3.36
N SER A 54 6.49 12.59 -4.03
CA SER A 54 7.37 12.63 -5.19
C SER A 54 6.78 11.77 -6.31
N PRO A 55 7.23 11.89 -7.57
CA PRO A 55 6.84 10.97 -8.64
C PRO A 55 7.58 9.63 -8.59
N GLU A 56 8.54 9.45 -7.67
CA GLU A 56 9.38 8.26 -7.59
C GLU A 56 8.83 7.27 -6.56
N GLN A 57 8.80 5.99 -6.92
CA GLN A 57 8.45 4.92 -5.98
C GLN A 57 9.67 4.49 -5.18
N ILE A 58 9.50 4.45 -3.86
CA ILE A 58 10.50 3.99 -2.91
C ILE A 58 9.95 2.74 -2.20
N GLU A 59 10.76 1.70 -2.12
CA GLU A 59 10.49 0.53 -1.31
C GLU A 59 10.84 0.81 0.16
N ILE A 60 9.87 0.66 1.04
CA ILE A 60 10.10 0.78 2.48
C ILE A 60 10.36 -0.62 3.05
N PRO A 61 11.58 -0.91 3.54
CA PRO A 61 11.91 -2.22 4.08
C PRO A 61 11.25 -2.42 5.46
N CYS A 62 10.85 -3.65 5.75
CA CYS A 62 10.46 -4.05 7.10
C CYS A 62 11.70 -4.06 8.00
N PRO A 63 11.70 -3.37 9.16
CA PRO A 63 12.85 -3.37 10.08
C PRO A 63 13.11 -4.76 10.70
N THR A 64 12.14 -5.68 10.65
CA THR A 64 12.27 -7.02 11.22
C THR A 64 12.83 -8.06 10.24
N CYS A 65 12.41 -8.03 8.97
CA CYS A 65 12.86 -9.05 7.98
C CYS A 65 13.65 -8.49 6.80
N GLY A 66 13.81 -7.16 6.69
CA GLY A 66 14.54 -6.48 5.62
C GLY A 66 13.85 -6.47 4.25
N ARG A 67 12.80 -7.28 4.04
CA ARG A 67 12.05 -7.32 2.78
C ARG A 67 11.20 -6.06 2.61
N ALA A 68 10.97 -5.67 1.35
CA ALA A 68 10.05 -4.59 1.02
C ALA A 68 8.66 -4.87 1.60
N ALA A 69 8.18 -3.99 2.46
CA ALA A 69 6.89 -4.12 3.10
C ALA A 69 5.80 -3.35 2.33
N ILE A 70 6.14 -2.21 1.74
CA ILE A 70 5.25 -1.42 0.89
C ILE A 70 6.07 -0.60 -0.11
N ARG A 71 5.46 -0.22 -1.23
CA ARG A 71 5.98 0.80 -2.14
C ARG A 71 5.14 2.07 -1.99
N LEU A 72 5.79 3.18 -1.64
CA LEU A 72 5.15 4.49 -1.53
C LEU A 72 5.89 5.49 -2.41
N MET A 73 5.32 6.68 -2.59
CA MET A 73 5.94 7.77 -3.35
C MET A 73 6.24 9.00 -2.48
N PRO A 74 6.94 8.85 -1.34
CA PRO A 74 7.30 10.00 -0.53
C PRO A 74 8.50 10.74 -1.13
N LYS A 75 8.71 11.98 -0.71
CA LYS A 75 10.00 12.65 -0.97
C LYS A 75 11.10 12.06 -0.09
N LYS A 76 10.78 11.69 1.15
CA LYS A 76 11.72 11.11 2.11
C LYS A 76 11.00 10.22 3.12
N VAL A 77 11.62 9.12 3.52
CA VAL A 77 11.20 8.31 4.68
C VAL A 77 12.00 8.78 5.89
N LEU A 78 11.31 9.20 6.96
CA LEU A 78 11.93 9.67 8.21
C LEU A 78 12.19 8.52 9.18
N SER A 79 11.18 7.64 9.33
CA SER A 79 11.24 6.53 10.26
C SER A 79 10.36 5.38 9.76
N THR A 80 10.65 4.17 10.22
CA THR A 80 9.77 3.00 10.06
C THR A 80 9.93 2.12 11.28
N THR A 81 8.85 1.96 12.04
CA THR A 81 8.86 1.26 13.33
C THR A 81 7.92 0.08 13.28
N ALA A 82 8.37 -1.07 13.80
CA ALA A 82 7.53 -2.23 14.00
C ALA A 82 6.55 -1.97 15.15
N ILE A 83 5.28 -2.29 14.92
CA ILE A 83 4.19 -2.20 15.90
C ILE A 83 3.36 -3.49 15.86
N PRO A 84 2.55 -3.79 16.89
CA PRO A 84 1.51 -4.81 16.77
C PRO A 84 0.60 -4.53 15.56
N SER A 85 0.09 -5.57 14.89
CA SER A 85 -0.87 -5.33 13.81
C SER A 85 -2.12 -4.65 14.37
N PRO A 86 -2.56 -3.51 13.81
CA PRO A 86 -3.81 -2.89 14.21
C PRO A 86 -5.04 -3.59 13.59
N TRP A 87 -4.86 -4.63 12.78
CA TRP A 87 -5.94 -5.33 12.07
C TRP A 87 -6.28 -6.72 12.61
N GLY A 88 -5.53 -7.24 13.59
CA GLY A 88 -5.80 -8.53 14.24
C GLY A 88 -4.79 -9.60 13.87
#